data_AF-A0A7W6EUS6-F1
#
_entry.id   AF-A0A7W6EUS6-F1
#
_cell.length_a   1.000
_cell.length_b   1.000
_cell.length_c   1.000
_cell.angle_alpha   90.00
_cell.angle_beta   90.00
_cell.angle_gamma   90.00
#
_symmetry.space_group_name_H-M   'P 1'
#
loop_
_entity.id
_entity.type
_entity.pdbx_description
1 polymer ?
#
loop_
_entity_poly.entity_id
_entity_poly.type
_entity_poly.pdbx_seq_one_letter_code
_entity_poly.pdbx_strand_id
1 'polypeptide(L)'
;MSENGTNEYDVTYGRIMFLQKIIIGHDNVKSFSRHSDLVFDVDRIKQNDTIQIVCVDEYSLSESLTRKIISDFPDVDIIFVGGKWNNPTGDSLAVCKPKKIGIFNAGSINAAISKTQYWR
;
A
#
# COMPACT_ATOMS: atom_id res chain seq x y z
N MET A 1 10.40 9.22 -22.13
CA MET A 1 10.14 10.41 -21.31
C MET A 1 9.07 9.99 -20.33
N SER A 2 9.35 10.04 -19.03
CA SER A 2 8.38 9.61 -18.01
C SER A 2 7.35 10.71 -17.87
N GLU A 3 6.13 10.51 -18.37
CA GLU A 3 5.00 11.38 -18.07
C GLU A 3 4.74 11.26 -16.56
N ASN A 4 5.23 12.23 -15.79
CA ASN A 4 4.89 12.37 -14.37
C ASN A 4 3.50 13.01 -14.25
N GLY A 5 2.54 12.45 -14.97
CA GLY A 5 1.14 12.85 -15.00
C GLY A 5 0.44 12.35 -13.75
N THR A 6 -0.45 13.17 -13.24
CA THR A 6 -1.43 12.87 -12.19
C THR A 6 -1.95 11.44 -12.32
N ASN A 7 -1.68 10.57 -11.32
CA ASN A 7 -2.43 9.31 -11.22
C ASN A 7 -3.86 9.61 -10.78
N GLU A 8 -4.78 8.66 -10.99
CA GLU A 8 -6.20 8.82 -10.64
C GLU A 8 -6.49 9.03 -9.14
N TYR A 9 -5.45 8.95 -8.30
CA TYR A 9 -5.48 9.12 -6.86
C TYR A 9 -4.69 10.35 -6.37
N ASP A 10 -4.24 11.21 -7.30
CA ASP A 10 -3.48 12.45 -7.04
C ASP A 10 -2.24 12.27 -6.13
N VAL A 11 -1.66 11.08 -6.14
CA VAL A 11 -0.49 10.76 -5.32
C VAL A 11 0.75 11.37 -5.93
N THR A 12 1.45 12.21 -5.17
CA THR A 12 2.68 12.84 -5.67
C THR A 12 3.78 11.81 -5.96
N TYR A 13 4.60 12.06 -6.99
CA TYR A 13 5.75 11.21 -7.30
C TYR A 13 6.70 11.06 -6.10
N GLY A 14 6.88 12.14 -5.31
CA GLY A 14 7.68 12.09 -4.08
C GLY A 14 7.16 11.06 -3.07
N ARG A 15 5.84 10.91 -2.95
CA ARG A 15 5.21 9.92 -2.08
C ARG A 15 5.44 8.50 -2.59
N ILE A 16 5.28 8.27 -3.89
CA ILE A 16 5.52 6.98 -4.54
C ILE A 16 6.98 6.56 -4.32
N MET A 17 7.92 7.47 -4.57
CA MET A 17 9.36 7.20 -4.35
C MET A 17 9.71 7.00 -2.89
N PHE A 18 9.00 7.64 -1.96
CA PHE A 18 9.18 7.41 -0.54
C PHE A 18 8.81 5.97 -0.15
N LEU A 19 7.66 5.46 -0.60
CA LEU A 19 7.28 4.06 -0.39
C LEU A 19 8.29 3.12 -1.06
N GLN A 20 8.69 3.41 -2.30
CA GLN A 20 9.68 2.59 -3.02
C GLN A 20 11.00 2.49 -2.25
N LYS A 21 11.49 3.59 -1.66
CA LYS A 21 12.71 3.57 -0.82
C LYS A 21 12.56 2.68 0.42
N ILE A 22 11.37 2.67 1.04
CA ILE A 22 11.09 1.79 2.17
C ILE A 22 11.16 0.32 1.73
N ILE A 23 10.51 -0.02 0.62
CA ILE A 23 10.48 -1.38 0.08
C ILE A 23 11.88 -1.86 -0.26
N ILE A 24 12.68 -1.06 -0.98
CA ILE A 24 14.07 -1.38 -1.35
C ILE A 24 14.96 -1.61 -0.12
N GLY A 25 14.77 -0.81 0.93
CA GLY A 25 15.59 -0.87 2.14
C GLY A 25 15.18 -1.99 3.12
N HIS A 26 14.12 -2.73 2.84
CA HIS A 26 13.54 -3.68 3.78
C HIS A 26 14.23 -5.05 3.70
N ASP A 27 14.71 -5.58 4.84
CA ASP A 27 15.47 -6.83 4.94
C ASP A 27 14.70 -8.07 4.43
N ASN A 28 13.38 -8.05 4.58
CA ASN A 28 12.47 -9.10 4.15
C ASN A 28 12.01 -9.01 2.68
N VAL A 29 12.52 -8.07 1.88
CA VAL A 29 12.12 -7.91 0.48
C VAL A 29 13.18 -8.52 -0.43
N LYS A 30 12.77 -9.45 -1.29
CA LYS A 30 13.65 -10.10 -2.28
C LYS A 30 13.74 -9.28 -3.56
N SER A 31 12.58 -8.86 -4.04
CA SER A 31 12.36 -8.11 -5.27
C SER A 31 11.03 -7.38 -5.17
N PHE A 32 10.86 -6.37 -6.00
CA PHE A 32 9.57 -5.73 -6.18
C PHE A 32 9.41 -5.29 -7.64
N SER A 33 8.16 -5.22 -8.10
CA SER A 33 7.77 -4.57 -9.35
C SER A 33 6.88 -3.37 -9.02
N ARG A 34 6.79 -2.41 -9.94
CA ARG A 34 5.83 -1.31 -9.86
C ARG A 34 5.01 -1.27 -11.14
N HIS A 35 3.70 -1.20 -11.00
CA HIS A 35 2.78 -1.03 -12.12
C HIS A 35 1.62 -0.09 -11.74
N SER A 36 0.84 0.34 -12.73
CA SER A 36 -0.28 1.28 -12.56
C SER A 36 0.08 2.52 -11.73
N ASP A 37 1.36 2.93 -11.81
CA ASP A 37 2.09 3.95 -11.03
C ASP A 37 2.13 3.82 -9.51
N LEU A 38 1.09 3.27 -8.89
CA LEU A 38 0.83 3.26 -7.46
C LEU A 38 0.92 1.88 -6.82
N VAL A 39 0.96 0.83 -7.64
CA VAL A 39 0.89 -0.54 -7.18
C VAL A 39 2.29 -1.13 -7.17
N PHE A 40 2.64 -1.76 -6.06
CA PHE A 40 3.90 -2.44 -5.84
C PHE A 40 3.63 -3.90 -5.52
N ASP A 41 4.05 -4.82 -6.38
CA ASP A 41 4.11 -6.23 -6.03
C ASP A 41 5.46 -6.49 -5.35
N VAL A 42 5.43 -7.02 -4.13
CA VAL A 42 6.60 -7.18 -3.27
C VAL A 42 6.79 -8.64 -2.94
N ASP A 43 7.89 -9.21 -3.41
CA ASP A 43 8.27 -10.59 -3.11
C ASP A 43 9.00 -10.63 -1.78
N ARG A 44 8.48 -11.43 -0.84
CA ARG A 44 9.01 -11.52 0.51
C ARG A 44 9.87 -12.74 0.73
N ILE A 45 11.01 -12.54 1.40
CA ILE A 45 11.99 -13.61 1.63
C ILE A 45 11.50 -14.60 2.68
N LYS A 46 11.08 -14.12 3.86
CA LYS A 46 10.74 -14.97 5.01
C LYS A 46 9.42 -15.73 4.82
N GLN A 47 8.46 -15.14 4.10
CA GLN A 47 7.15 -15.75 3.83
C GLN A 47 7.13 -16.55 2.52
N ASN A 48 8.08 -16.27 1.61
CA ASN A 48 8.16 -16.89 0.28
C ASN A 48 6.84 -16.75 -0.51
N ASP A 49 6.29 -15.54 -0.48
CA ASP A 49 5.09 -15.14 -1.20
C ASP A 49 5.25 -13.72 -1.77
N THR A 50 4.24 -13.26 -2.49
CA THR A 50 4.15 -11.92 -3.06
C THR A 50 2.96 -11.21 -2.45
N ILE A 51 3.15 -9.96 -2.00
CA ILE A 51 2.06 -9.11 -1.52
C ILE A 51 1.92 -7.89 -2.42
N GLN A 52 0.67 -7.42 -2.60
CA GLN A 52 0.40 -6.21 -3.37
C GLN A 52 0.15 -5.01 -2.46
N ILE A 53 0.92 -3.93 -2.68
CA ILE A 53 0.84 -2.68 -1.92
C ILE A 53 0.35 -1.56 -2.83
N VAL A 54 -0.79 -0.95 -2.52
CA VAL A 54 -1.30 0.24 -3.21
C VAL A 54 -0.93 1.49 -2.42
N CYS A 55 -0.27 2.43 -3.09
CA CYS A 55 0.12 3.72 -2.53
C CYS A 55 -0.98 4.77 -2.71
N VAL A 56 -1.45 5.36 -1.61
CA VAL A 56 -2.32 6.54 -1.59
C VAL A 56 -1.77 7.60 -0.63
N ASP A 57 -2.15 8.87 -0.79
CA ASP A 57 -1.68 9.98 0.06
C ASP A 57 -2.83 10.68 0.78
N GLU A 58 -3.61 9.89 1.52
CA GLU A 58 -4.79 10.37 2.23
C GLU A 58 -4.50 10.59 3.70
N TYR A 59 -4.72 11.81 4.20
CA TYR A 59 -4.59 12.12 5.63
C TYR A 59 -5.58 11.29 6.47
N SER A 60 -6.81 11.16 5.97
CA SER A 60 -7.83 10.30 6.54
C SER A 60 -8.46 9.43 5.46
N LEU A 61 -8.10 8.15 5.43
CA LEU A 61 -8.60 7.25 4.40
C LEU A 61 -10.08 6.91 4.65
N SER A 62 -10.94 7.41 3.76
CA SER A 62 -12.39 7.23 3.80
C SER A 62 -12.84 5.84 3.31
N GLU A 63 -14.06 5.44 3.70
CA GLU A 63 -14.68 4.20 3.25
C GLU A 63 -14.85 4.15 1.73
N SER A 64 -15.36 5.24 1.13
CA SER A 64 -15.63 5.31 -0.31
C SER A 64 -14.38 5.10 -1.14
N LEU A 65 -13.27 5.76 -0.77
CA LEU A 65 -12.00 5.59 -1.47
C LEU A 65 -11.43 4.18 -1.25
N THR A 66 -11.56 3.64 -0.03
CA THR A 66 -11.16 2.26 0.27
C THR A 66 -11.90 1.26 -0.62
N ARG A 67 -13.22 1.41 -0.80
CA ARG A 67 -14.00 0.56 -1.70
C ARG A 67 -13.57 0.71 -3.15
N LYS A 68 -13.26 1.94 -3.59
CA LYS A 68 -12.73 2.20 -4.94
C LYS A 68 -11.40 1.47 -5.16
N ILE A 69 -10.44 1.61 -4.24
CA ILE A 69 -9.14 0.93 -4.30
C ILE A 69 -9.31 -0.59 -4.42
N ILE A 70 -10.18 -1.17 -3.60
CA ILE A 70 -10.45 -2.61 -3.62
C ILE A 70 -11.12 -3.07 -4.92
N SER A 71 -11.91 -2.20 -5.55
CA SER A 71 -12.55 -2.46 -6.84
C SER A 71 -11.55 -2.39 -7.99
N ASP A 72 -10.66 -1.39 -7.97
CA ASP A 72 -9.67 -1.15 -9.01
C ASP A 72 -8.50 -2.14 -8.92
N PHE A 73 -8.16 -2.56 -7.69
CA PHE A 73 -7.05 -3.46 -7.37
C PHE A 73 -7.55 -4.62 -6.49
N PRO A 74 -8.16 -5.66 -7.09
CA PRO A 74 -8.81 -6.75 -6.34
C PRO A 74 -7.84 -7.63 -5.54
N ASP A 75 -6.56 -7.60 -5.92
CA ASP A 75 -5.47 -8.38 -5.32
C ASP A 75 -4.70 -7.57 -4.25
N VAL A 76 -5.17 -6.37 -3.88
CA VAL A 76 -4.52 -5.54 -2.87
C VAL A 76 -4.48 -6.26 -1.51
N ASP A 77 -3.27 -6.37 -0.96
CA ASP A 77 -3.03 -6.82 0.40
C ASP A 77 -2.91 -5.61 1.32
N ILE A 78 -2.07 -4.64 0.94
CA ILE A 78 -1.77 -3.45 1.74
C ILE A 78 -2.23 -2.18 1.04
N ILE A 79 -2.94 -1.33 1.79
CA ILE A 79 -3.15 0.07 1.43
C ILE A 79 -2.17 0.92 2.25
N PHE A 80 -1.22 1.54 1.58
CA PHE A 80 -0.29 2.49 2.18
C PHE A 80 -0.88 3.90 2.11
N VAL A 81 -1.22 4.50 3.24
CA VAL A 81 -1.90 5.82 3.30
C VAL A 81 -0.95 7.01 3.43
N GLY A 82 0.35 6.83 3.17
CA GLY A 82 1.30 7.93 3.13
C GLY A 82 1.96 8.25 4.47
N GLY A 83 1.89 9.51 4.89
CA GLY A 83 2.71 10.07 5.98
C GLY A 83 2.44 9.43 7.36
N LYS A 84 3.38 9.56 8.30
CA LYS A 84 3.26 8.96 9.66
C LYS A 84 2.02 9.43 10.44
N TRP A 85 1.49 10.60 10.11
CA TRP A 85 0.31 11.19 10.74
C TRP A 85 -1.00 10.84 10.06
N ASN A 86 -0.94 10.12 8.93
CA ASN A 86 -2.10 9.69 8.18
C ASN A 86 -2.69 8.46 8.84
N ASN A 87 -4.02 8.39 8.93
CA ASN A 87 -4.72 7.32 9.61
C ASN A 87 -5.98 6.90 8.85
N PRO A 88 -6.31 5.61 8.82
CA PRO A 88 -7.61 5.17 8.34
C PRO A 88 -8.73 5.62 9.29
N THR A 89 -9.92 5.83 8.75
CA THR A 89 -11.14 5.92 9.54
C THR A 89 -11.57 4.54 10.07
N GLY A 90 -12.48 4.51 11.05
CA GLY A 90 -13.08 3.26 11.52
C GLY A 90 -13.80 2.50 10.41
N ASP A 91 -14.45 3.23 9.50
CA ASP A 91 -15.23 2.66 8.41
C ASP A 91 -14.34 1.99 7.34
N SER A 92 -13.20 2.59 7.00
CA SER A 92 -12.24 1.96 6.06
C SER A 92 -11.65 0.68 6.64
N LEU A 93 -11.33 0.67 7.94
CA LEU A 93 -10.93 -0.56 8.63
C LEU A 93 -12.03 -1.63 8.61
N ALA A 94 -13.29 -1.24 8.80
CA ALA A 94 -14.43 -2.16 8.76
C ALA A 94 -14.60 -2.80 7.36
N VAL A 95 -14.32 -2.06 6.29
CA VAL A 95 -14.34 -2.57 4.91
C VAL A 95 -13.18 -3.52 4.63
N CYS A 96 -11.98 -3.20 5.11
CA CYS A 96 -10.77 -3.98 4.83
C CYS A 96 -10.68 -5.28 5.65
N LYS A 97 -11.16 -5.27 6.90
CA LYS A 97 -11.07 -6.41 7.83
C LYS A 97 -11.63 -7.74 7.27
N PRO A 98 -12.86 -7.83 6.73
CA PRO A 98 -13.40 -9.09 6.21
C PRO A 98 -12.65 -9.58 4.96
N LYS A 99 -12.03 -8.67 4.20
CA LYS A 99 -11.26 -9.00 2.99
C LYS A 99 -9.81 -9.40 3.27
N LYS A 100 -9.38 -9.31 4.53
CA LYS A 100 -7.99 -9.40 4.97
C LYS A 100 -7.13 -8.41 4.16
N ILE A 101 -7.39 -7.13 4.36
CA ILE A 101 -6.61 -6.04 3.76
C ILE A 101 -6.09 -5.19 4.91
N GLY A 102 -4.82 -4.84 4.87
CA GLY A 102 -4.16 -4.05 5.89
C GLY A 102 -4.01 -2.60 5.46
N ILE A 103 -4.27 -1.66 6.36
CA ILE A 103 -4.07 -0.23 6.09
C ILE A 103 -2.93 0.28 6.97
N PHE A 104 -1.88 0.83 6.36
CA PHE A 104 -0.67 1.25 7.06
C PHE A 104 -0.14 2.59 6.57
N ASN A 105 0.47 3.31 7.49
CA ASN A 105 1.16 4.57 7.20
C ASN A 105 2.68 4.38 7.27
N ALA A 106 3.44 5.44 7.01
CA ALA A 106 4.91 5.41 7.05
C ALA A 106 5.50 4.89 8.37
N GLY A 107 4.80 5.08 9.50
CA GLY A 107 5.27 4.63 10.81
C GLY A 107 5.10 3.14 11.06
N SER A 108 4.28 2.45 10.25
CA SER A 108 3.83 1.08 10.51
C SER A 108 4.06 0.13 9.34
N ILE A 109 4.32 0.65 8.14
CA ILE A 109 4.52 -0.13 6.91
C ILE A 109 5.70 -1.12 6.99
N ASN A 110 6.82 -0.75 7.63
CA ASN A 110 7.95 -1.68 7.83
C ASN A 110 7.53 -2.93 8.60
N ALA A 111 6.80 -2.76 9.70
CA ALA A 111 6.29 -3.89 10.45
C ALA A 111 5.25 -4.69 9.64
N ALA A 112 4.44 -4.01 8.82
CA ALA A 112 3.41 -4.64 8.01
C ALA A 112 3.96 -5.61 6.96
N ILE A 113 5.05 -5.24 6.25
CA ILE A 113 5.69 -6.09 5.24
C ILE A 113 6.09 -7.45 5.84
N SER A 114 6.51 -7.48 7.10
CA SER A 114 6.91 -8.70 7.80
C SER A 114 5.77 -9.50 8.42
N LYS A 115 4.53 -8.99 8.44
CA LYS A 115 3.39 -9.68 9.06
C LYS A 115 2.79 -10.71 8.10
N THR A 116 2.15 -11.74 8.65
CA THR A 116 1.36 -12.75 7.92
C THR A 116 -0.14 -12.62 8.16
N GLN A 117 -0.53 -11.89 9.21
CA GLN A 117 -1.88 -11.90 9.78
C GLN A 117 -2.98 -11.29 8.90
N TYR A 118 -2.63 -10.65 7.79
CA TYR A 118 -3.56 -9.89 6.97
C TYR A 118 -3.64 -10.37 5.53
N TRP A 119 -2.87 -11.37 5.09
CA TRP A 119 -2.78 -11.72 3.67
C TRP A 119 -3.56 -13.01 3.37
N ARG A 120 -3.94 -13.20 2.10
CA ARG A 120 -4.72 -14.36 1.66
C ARG A 120 -3.90 -15.65 1.61
#